data_AF-A0A9E7N9H7-F1
#
_entry.id   AF-A0A9E7N9H7-F1
#
_cell.length_a   1.000
_cell.length_b   1.000
_cell.length_c   1.000
_cell.angle_alpha   90.00
_cell.angle_beta   90.00
_cell.angle_gamma   90.00
#
_symmetry.space_group_name_H-M   'P 1'
#
loop_
_entity.id
_entity.type
_entity.pdbx_description
1 polymer ?
#
loop_
_entity_poly.entity_id
_entity_poly.type
_entity_poly.pdbx_seq_one_letter_code
_entity_poly.pdbx_strand_id
1 'polypeptide(L)' 'MIPSQHAQDDLITIIALVRYSYQFEAAEPRNADRAWQMAMELADQHRLDPTEAVHQFEAK' A
#
# COMPACT_ATOMS: atom_id res chain seq x y z
N MET A 1 1.25 -1.12 -24.04
CA MET A 1 2.08 -1.83 -23.05
C MET A 1 3.16 -0.86 -22.59
N ILE A 2 2.98 -0.23 -21.43
CA ILE A 2 3.95 0.71 -20.83
C ILE A 2 4.40 0.07 -19.51
N PRO A 3 5.54 -0.65 -19.49
CA PRO A 3 5.86 -1.54 -18.38
C PRO A 3 7.12 -1.05 -17.65
N SER A 4 6.97 -0.24 -16.59
CA SER A 4 7.96 -0.14 -15.49
C SER A 4 7.70 1.00 -14.50
N GLN A 5 7.29 2.18 -14.95
CA GLN A 5 7.17 3.37 -14.07
C GLN A 5 6.03 3.22 -13.05
N HIS A 6 4.87 2.72 -13.49
CA HIS A 6 3.67 2.62 -12.64
C HIS A 6 3.83 1.62 -11.49
N ALA A 7 4.44 0.45 -11.71
CA ALA A 7 4.47 -0.60 -10.69
C ALA A 7 5.30 -0.23 -9.45
N GLN A 8 6.40 0.52 -9.62
CA GLN A 8 7.19 0.99 -8.48
C GLN A 8 6.50 2.12 -7.72
N ASP A 9 5.87 3.05 -8.42
CA ASP A 9 5.10 4.15 -7.82
C ASP A 9 3.87 3.60 -7.06
N ASP A 10 3.23 2.58 -7.61
CA ASP A 10 2.11 1.89 -6.97
C ASP A 10 2.55 1.13 -5.71
N LEU A 11 3.74 0.49 -5.73
CA LEU A 11 4.31 -0.15 -4.55
C LEU A 11 4.57 0.86 -3.42
N ILE A 12 5.17 2.01 -3.75
CA ILE A 12 5.41 3.10 -2.78
C ILE A 12 4.08 3.62 -2.22
N THR A 13 3.07 3.75 -3.08
CA THR A 13 1.72 4.19 -2.67
C THR A 13 1.08 3.20 -1.72
N ILE A 14 1.14 1.90 -2.00
CA ILE A 14 0.63 0.84 -1.12
C ILE A 14 1.31 0.92 0.25
N ILE A 15 2.64 1.05 0.30
CA ILE A 15 3.39 1.13 1.56
C ILE A 15 3.02 2.38 2.36
N ALA A 16 2.88 3.53 1.69
CA ALA A 16 2.47 4.77 2.33
C ALA A 16 1.06 4.65 2.96
N LEU A 17 0.13 4.03 2.24
CA LEU A 17 -1.23 3.80 2.71
C LEU A 17 -1.28 2.82 3.90
N VAL A 18 -0.52 1.73 3.86
CA VAL A 18 -0.43 0.77 4.98
C VAL A 18 0.20 1.43 6.22
N ARG A 19 1.26 2.22 6.04
CA ARG A 19 1.89 2.94 7.16
C ARG A 19 0.93 3.97 7.75
N TYR A 20 0.23 4.71 6.90
CA TYR A 20 -0.77 5.67 7.35
C TYR A 20 -1.90 4.98 8.11
N SER A 21 -2.44 3.87 7.60
CA SER A 21 -3.53 3.15 8.28
C SER A 21 -3.13 2.70 9.68
N TYR A 22 -1.92 2.17 9.83
CA TYR A 22 -1.42 1.75 11.15
C TYR A 22 -1.12 2.94 12.08
N GLN A 23 -0.43 3.96 11.59
CA GLN A 23 -0.01 5.10 12.41
C GLN A 23 -1.18 5.96 12.89
N PHE A 24 -2.24 6.07 12.08
CA PHE A 24 -3.39 6.94 12.36
C PHE A 24 -4.65 6.18 12.79
N GLU A 25 -4.57 4.88 13.07
CA GLU A 25 -5.71 4.05 13.49
C GLU A 25 -6.51 4.68 14.64
N ALA A 26 -5.81 5.22 15.65
CA ALA A 26 -6.46 5.84 16.81
C ALA A 26 -6.86 7.30 16.58
N ALA A 27 -6.05 8.06 15.83
CA ALA A 27 -6.24 9.50 15.65
C ALA A 27 -7.28 9.85 14.57
N GLU A 28 -7.32 9.06 13.49
CA GLU A 28 -8.19 9.26 12.33
C GLU A 28 -8.78 7.92 11.83
N PRO A 29 -9.58 7.21 12.66
CA PRO A 29 -9.96 5.81 12.40
C PRO A 29 -10.65 5.59 11.04
N ARG A 30 -11.44 6.54 10.57
CA ARG A 30 -12.11 6.45 9.25
C ARG A 30 -11.13 6.60 8.09
N ASN A 31 -10.16 7.49 8.22
CA ASN A 31 -9.15 7.69 7.18
C ASN A 31 -8.15 6.54 7.17
N ALA A 32 -7.81 6.00 8.35
CA ALA A 32 -6.99 4.82 8.51
C ALA A 32 -7.62 3.58 7.84
N ASP A 33 -8.91 3.30 8.11
CA ASP A 33 -9.63 2.20 7.47
C ASP A 33 -9.74 2.39 5.94
N ARG A 34 -10.03 3.62 5.50
CA ARG A 34 -10.04 3.96 4.06
C ARG A 34 -8.68 3.73 3.41
N ALA A 35 -7.59 4.12 4.06
CA ALA A 35 -6.24 3.93 3.56
C ALA A 35 -5.89 2.45 3.44
N TRP A 36 -6.27 1.64 4.42
CA TRP A 36 -6.13 0.19 4.36
C TRP A 36 -6.88 -0.42 3.16
N GLN A 37 -8.15 -0.05 2.97
CA GLN A 37 -8.95 -0.53 1.83
C GLN A 37 -8.32 -0.16 0.48
N MET A 38 -7.86 1.09 0.33
CA MET A 38 -7.18 1.52 -0.89
C MET A 38 -5.86 0.77 -1.13
N ALA A 39 -5.10 0.48 -0.07
CA ALA A 39 -3.89 -0.32 -0.17
C ALA A 39 -4.18 -1.74 -0.67
N MET A 40 -5.24 -2.38 -0.16
CA MET A 40 -5.66 -3.71 -0.62
C MET A 40 -6.10 -3.70 -2.09
N GLU A 41 -6.91 -2.72 -2.50
CA GLU A 41 -7.37 -2.59 -3.88
C GLU A 41 -6.20 -2.39 -4.86
N LEU A 42 -5.24 -1.54 -4.50
CA LEU A 42 -4.04 -1.31 -5.32
C LEU A 42 -3.12 -2.55 -5.36
N ALA A 43 -2.96 -3.25 -4.24
CA ALA A 43 -2.15 -4.47 -4.20
C ALA A 43 -2.76 -5.58 -5.06
N ASP A 44 -4.08 -5.77 -5.02
CA ASP A 44 -4.80 -6.75 -5.84
C ASP A 44 -4.64 -6.49 -7.34
N GLN A 45 -4.65 -5.22 -7.76
CA GLN A 45 -4.39 -4.84 -9.16
C GLN A 45 -3.02 -5.30 -9.67
N HIS A 46 -2.03 -5.38 -8.78
CA HIS A 46 -0.68 -5.88 -9.08
C HIS A 46 -0.49 -7.37 -8.75
N ARG A 47 -1.54 -8.06 -8.29
CA ARG A 47 -1.48 -9.43 -7.74
C ARG A 47 -0.44 -9.56 -6.62
N LEU A 48 -0.26 -8.50 -5.86
CA LEU A 48 0.61 -8.45 -4.70
C LEU A 48 -0.27 -8.55 -3.45
N ASP A 49 0.22 -9.24 -2.43
CA ASP A 49 -0.33 -9.08 -1.08
C ASP A 49 0.25 -7.79 -0.47
N PRO A 50 -0.55 -6.92 0.19
CA PRO A 50 -0.04 -5.70 0.81
C PRO A 50 1.11 -5.95 1.81
N THR A 51 1.08 -7.08 2.51
CA THR A 51 2.12 -7.53 3.44
C THR A 51 3.40 -7.90 2.68
N GLU A 52 3.24 -8.56 1.54
CA GLU A 52 4.35 -8.91 0.64
C GLU A 52 4.99 -7.67 0.02
N ALA A 53 4.19 -6.64 -0.32
CA ALA A 53 4.70 -5.37 -0.81
C ALA A 53 5.56 -4.64 0.24
N VAL A 54 5.17 -4.68 1.53
CA VAL A 54 5.97 -4.15 2.64
C VAL A 54 7.27 -4.95 2.80
N HIS A 55 7.20 -6.28 2.80
CA HIS A 55 8.39 -7.14 2.90
C HIS A 55 9.40 -6.91 1.75
N GLN A 56 8.94 -6.75 0.51
CA GLN A 56 9.81 -6.49 -0.64
C GLN A 56 10.52 -5.13 -0.57
N PHE A 57 9.90 -4.14 0.08
CA PHE A 57 10.50 -2.83 0.29
C PHE A 57 11.52 -2.82 1.43
N GLU A 58 11.25 -3.51 2.53
CA GLU A 58 12.15 -3.62 3.68
C GLU A 58 13.35 -4.54 3.43
N ALA A 59 13.26 -5.43 2.43
CA ALA A 59 14.36 -6.29 2.00
C ALA A 59 15.40 -5.59 1.09
N LYS A 60 15.22 -4.30 0.80
CA LYS A 60 16.22 -3.44 0.12
C LYS A 60 17.07 -2.67 1.11
#